data_AF-A0A7D9IZM5-F1
#
_entry.id   AF-A0A7D9IZM5-F1
#
_cell.length_a   1.000
_cell.length_b   1.000
_cell.length_c   1.000
_cell.angle_alpha   90.00
_cell.angle_beta   90.00
_cell.angle_gamma   90.00
#
_symmetry.space_group_name_H-M   'P 1'
#
loop_
_entity.id
_entity.type
_entity.pdbx_description
1 polymer ?
#
loop_
_entity_poly.entity_id
_entity_poly.type
_entity_poly.pdbx_seq_one_letter_code
_entity_poly.pdbx_strand_id
1 'polypeptide(L)'
;EAYTCTALQIHPNDSAFLAQCNAGYITVFSQKSPYKLNKYKRFEGHCVSGYHIGMDISPDGSLIASGSSDGSLYVYDYRTSNIIKTFTLDSGPCMDVAWSPTVPCLLASCDWNGKIFLHR
;
A
#
# COMPACT_ATOMS: atom_id res chain seq x y z
N GLU A 1 1.46 -20.49 0.59
CA GLU A 1 0.03 -20.27 0.26
C GLU A 1 -0.03 -19.62 -1.12
N ALA A 2 -1.03 -19.98 -1.94
CA ALA A 2 -1.19 -19.41 -3.28
C ALA A 2 -2.12 -18.19 -3.19
N TYR A 3 -1.55 -17.05 -2.83
CA TYR A 3 -2.26 -15.76 -2.81
C TYR A 3 -2.01 -15.01 -4.11
N THR A 4 -3.04 -14.31 -4.59
CA THR A 4 -2.89 -13.46 -5.76
C THR A 4 -2.28 -12.12 -5.32
N CYS A 5 -1.38 -11.60 -6.15
CA CYS A 5 -0.84 -10.25 -5.95
C CYS A 5 -1.80 -9.24 -6.59
N THR A 6 -2.23 -8.24 -5.84
CA THR A 6 -3.09 -7.17 -6.36
C THR A 6 -2.28 -5.97 -6.82
N ALA A 7 -1.19 -5.65 -6.12
CA ALA A 7 -0.32 -4.53 -6.46
C ALA A 7 1.15 -4.89 -6.26
N LEU A 8 2.00 -4.31 -7.10
CA LEU A 8 3.45 -4.41 -7.05
C LEU A 8 4.03 -3.01 -7.23
N GLN A 9 4.95 -2.61 -6.34
CA GLN A 9 5.61 -1.31 -6.43
C GLN A 9 7.10 -1.40 -6.10
N ILE A 10 7.94 -0.74 -6.90
CA ILE A 10 9.38 -0.70 -6.66
C ILE A 10 9.67 0.40 -5.63
N HIS A 11 10.51 0.10 -4.64
CA HIS A 11 10.93 1.12 -3.69
C HIS A 11 11.90 2.09 -4.38
N PRO A 12 11.70 3.42 -4.27
CA PRO A 12 12.48 4.39 -5.03
C PRO A 12 13.97 4.42 -4.66
N ASN A 13 14.29 4.19 -3.38
CA ASN A 13 15.64 4.35 -2.83
C ASN A 13 16.30 3.05 -2.34
N ASP A 14 15.54 1.96 -2.25
CA ASP A 14 16.00 0.68 -1.67
C ASP A 14 15.96 -0.35 -2.80
N SER A 15 16.89 -1.30 -2.79
CA SER A 15 16.94 -2.37 -3.80
C SER A 15 15.89 -3.44 -3.52
N ALA A 16 14.63 -3.01 -3.37
CA ALA A 16 13.50 -3.81 -2.97
C ALA A 16 12.23 -3.42 -3.73
N PHE A 17 11.30 -4.36 -3.84
CA PHE A 17 9.95 -4.10 -4.31
C PHE A 17 8.94 -4.68 -3.32
N LEU A 18 7.79 -4.04 -3.24
CA LEU A 18 6.69 -4.41 -2.37
C LEU A 18 5.64 -5.14 -3.20
N ALA A 19 5.08 -6.19 -2.63
CA ALA A 19 3.97 -6.94 -3.21
C ALA A 19 2.84 -7.01 -2.20
N GLN A 20 1.68 -6.49 -2.59
CA GLN A 20 0.44 -6.62 -1.85
C GLN A 20 -0.29 -7.89 -2.30
N CYS A 21 -0.80 -8.65 -1.35
CA CYS A 21 -1.58 -9.85 -1.65
C CYS A 21 -2.97 -9.81 -1.03
N ASN A 22 -3.86 -10.64 -1.56
CA ASN A 22 -5.23 -10.81 -1.09
C ASN A 22 -5.37 -11.52 0.28
N ALA A 23 -4.27 -11.64 1.03
CA ALA A 23 -4.26 -12.17 2.39
C ALA A 23 -4.20 -11.05 3.45
N GLY A 24 -4.33 -9.78 3.04
CA GLY A 24 -4.33 -8.63 3.96
C GLY A 24 -2.95 -8.24 4.45
N TYR A 25 -1.90 -8.56 3.68
CA TYR A 25 -0.55 -8.15 4.00
C TYR A 25 0.24 -7.71 2.77
N ILE A 26 1.20 -6.82 2.99
CA ILE A 26 2.20 -6.39 2.01
C ILE A 26 3.53 -6.97 2.44
N THR A 27 4.27 -7.55 1.49
CA THR A 27 5.60 -8.11 1.72
C THR A 27 6.66 -7.39 0.90
N VAL A 28 7.90 -7.44 1.39
CA VAL A 28 9.05 -6.82 0.72
C VAL A 28 9.94 -7.92 0.14
N PHE A 29 10.31 -7.76 -1.12
CA PHE A 29 11.24 -8.64 -1.84
C PHE A 29 12.49 -7.88 -2.26
N SER A 30 13.63 -8.55 -2.28
CA SER A 30 14.86 -8.03 -2.90
C SER A 30 14.66 -7.88 -4.41
N GLN A 31 15.04 -6.73 -4.97
CA GLN A 31 15.05 -6.51 -6.42
C GLN A 31 16.24 -7.22 -7.10
N LYS A 32 17.27 -7.59 -6.34
CA LYS A 32 18.44 -8.33 -6.87
C LYS A 32 18.19 -9.83 -6.82
N SER A 33 18.67 -10.54 -7.85
CA SER A 33 18.71 -12.00 -7.86
C SER A 33 19.47 -12.52 -6.62
N PRO A 34 18.94 -13.50 -5.87
CA PRO A 34 17.78 -14.34 -6.20
C PRO A 34 16.45 -13.89 -5.53
N TYR A 35 15.94 -12.68 -5.83
CA TYR A 35 14.63 -12.12 -5.49
C TYR A 35 14.04 -12.58 -4.14
N LYS A 36 14.84 -12.49 -3.08
CA LYS A 36 14.50 -13.08 -1.78
C LYS A 36 13.42 -12.28 -1.07
N LEU A 37 12.42 -12.97 -0.54
CA LEU A 37 11.44 -12.43 0.40
C LEU A 37 12.11 -12.04 1.72
N ASN A 38 11.82 -10.83 2.20
CA ASN A 38 12.16 -10.42 3.55
C ASN A 38 11.13 -10.97 4.54
N LYS A 39 11.49 -12.03 5.27
CA LYS A 39 10.59 -12.72 6.21
C LYS A 39 10.25 -11.89 7.45
N TYR A 40 11.04 -10.86 7.76
CA TYR A 40 10.89 -10.04 8.97
C TYR A 40 10.12 -8.75 8.72
N LYS A 41 9.76 -8.46 7.47
CA LYS A 41 9.17 -7.20 7.06
C LYS A 41 7.85 -7.42 6.33
N ARG A 42 6.76 -7.15 7.05
CA ARG A 42 5.38 -7.30 6.57
C ARG A 42 4.53 -6.16 7.09
N PHE A 43 3.63 -5.68 6.26
CA PHE A 43 2.66 -4.65 6.64
C PHE A 43 1.28 -5.29 6.66
N GLU A 44 0.68 -5.38 7.84
CA GLU A 44 -0.57 -6.10 8.08
C GLU A 44 -1.66 -5.14 8.59
N GLY A 45 -2.88 -5.63 8.75
CA GLY A 45 -3.99 -4.88 9.34
C GLY A 45 -4.96 -4.23 8.34
N HIS A 46 -4.57 -4.12 7.07
CA HIS A 46 -5.49 -3.76 5.99
C HIS A 46 -6.20 -5.01 5.45
N CYS A 47 -7.41 -4.85 4.94
CA CYS A 47 -8.19 -5.96 4.39
C CYS A 47 -8.13 -5.90 2.86
N VAL A 48 -7.67 -6.99 2.22
CA VAL A 48 -7.60 -7.10 0.76
C VAL A 48 -8.34 -8.35 0.34
N SER A 49 -9.66 -8.22 0.17
CA SER A 49 -10.50 -9.36 -0.19
C SER A 49 -11.55 -8.94 -1.21
N GLY A 50 -11.81 -9.79 -2.21
CA GLY A 50 -12.87 -9.59 -3.20
C GLY A 50 -12.65 -8.46 -4.23
N TYR A 51 -11.65 -7.60 -4.05
CA TYR A 51 -11.39 -6.44 -4.90
C TYR A 51 -9.91 -6.35 -5.30
N HIS A 52 -9.65 -5.69 -6.43
CA HIS A 52 -8.31 -5.26 -6.80
C HIS A 52 -7.98 -3.97 -6.05
N ILE A 53 -7.22 -4.10 -4.97
CA ILE A 53 -6.81 -2.97 -4.14
C ILE A 53 -5.38 -2.59 -4.48
N GLY A 54 -5.18 -1.30 -4.74
CA GLY A 54 -3.90 -0.68 -5.01
C GLY A 54 -3.14 -0.24 -3.76
N MET A 55 -1.85 -0.06 -3.96
CA MET A 55 -0.89 0.43 -2.97
C MET A 55 0.16 1.26 -3.71
N ASP A 56 0.64 2.31 -3.05
CA ASP A 56 1.70 3.15 -3.58
C ASP A 56 2.70 3.54 -2.48
N ILE A 57 3.93 3.87 -2.90
CA ILE A 57 5.03 4.25 -2.04
C ILE A 57 5.27 5.74 -2.25
N SER A 58 5.45 6.46 -1.14
CA SER A 58 5.84 7.87 -1.17
C SER A 58 7.15 8.09 -1.96
N PRO A 59 7.33 9.25 -2.61
CA PRO A 59 8.51 9.51 -3.44
C PRO A 59 9.84 9.45 -2.67
N ASP A 60 9.82 9.72 -1.37
CA ASP A 60 10.99 9.60 -0.49
C ASP A 60 11.23 8.16 0.00
N GLY A 61 10.26 7.26 -0.21
CA GLY A 61 10.28 5.86 0.23
C GLY A 61 10.01 5.67 1.72
N SER A 62 9.62 6.72 2.45
CA SER A 62 9.46 6.61 3.90
C SER A 62 8.10 6.03 4.29
N LEU A 63 7.08 6.28 3.47
CA LEU A 63 5.69 5.88 3.68
C LEU A 63 5.16 4.96 2.58
N ILE A 64 4.27 4.06 2.98
CA ILE A 64 3.47 3.22 2.07
C ILE A 64 2.01 3.54 2.34
N ALA A 65 1.23 3.76 1.29
CA ALA A 65 -0.21 3.86 1.37
C ALA A 65 -0.83 2.60 0.75
N SER A 66 -1.86 2.06 1.38
CA SER A 66 -2.62 0.92 0.87
C SER A 66 -4.11 1.16 1.09
N GLY A 67 -4.90 0.90 0.05
CA GLY A 67 -6.34 0.81 0.22
C GLY A 67 -6.75 -0.43 1.02
N SER A 68 -8.03 -0.49 1.38
CA SER A 68 -8.61 -1.64 2.06
C SER A 68 -10.09 -1.80 1.71
N SER A 69 -10.55 -3.05 1.68
CA SER A 69 -11.93 -3.42 1.39
C SER A 69 -12.89 -3.04 2.51
N ASP A 70 -12.37 -2.68 3.69
CA ASP A 70 -13.13 -2.10 4.80
C ASP A 70 -13.50 -0.63 4.58
N GLY A 71 -13.09 -0.04 3.45
CA GLY A 71 -13.30 1.38 3.14
C GLY A 71 -12.34 2.31 3.89
N SER A 72 -11.21 1.80 4.37
CA SER A 72 -10.15 2.62 4.95
C SER A 72 -8.92 2.67 4.05
N LEU A 73 -8.12 3.70 4.27
CA LEU A 73 -6.80 3.92 3.70
C LEU A 73 -5.79 3.81 4.83
N TYR A 74 -4.86 2.87 4.71
CA TYR A 74 -3.82 2.62 5.69
C TYR A 74 -2.50 3.20 5.20
N VAL A 75 -1.83 3.97 6.07
CA VAL A 75 -0.49 4.50 5.83
C VAL A 75 0.48 3.87 6.82
N TYR A 76 1.54 3.29 6.28
CA TYR A 76 2.57 2.58 7.01
C TYR A 76 3.90 3.34 6.94
N ASP A 77 4.68 3.26 8.00
CA ASP A 77 6.10 3.63 7.98
C ASP A 77 6.92 2.45 7.44
N TYR A 78 7.65 2.69 6.33
CA TYR A 78 8.46 1.67 5.67
C TYR A 78 9.50 1.05 6.61
N ARG A 79 10.13 1.83 7.50
CA ARG A 79 11.21 1.35 8.37
C ARG A 79 10.68 0.49 9.52
N THR A 80 9.59 0.93 10.16
CA THR A 80 9.05 0.26 11.34
C THR A 80 8.01 -0.81 11.04
N SER A 81 7.44 -0.81 9.83
CA SER A 81 6.33 -1.68 9.42
C SER A 81 5.02 -1.48 10.20
N ASN A 82 4.93 -0.37 10.93
CA ASN A 82 3.74 -0.03 11.72
C ASN A 82 2.81 0.88 10.94
N ILE A 83 1.52 0.76 11.23
CA ILE A 83 0.50 1.72 10.79
C ILE A 83 0.74 3.03 11.55
N ILE A 84 0.90 4.13 10.81
CA ILE A 84 1.07 5.47 11.39
C ILE A 84 -0.18 6.34 11.24
N LYS A 85 -0.99 6.09 10.21
CA LYS A 85 -2.27 6.77 9.98
C LYS A 85 -3.26 5.82 9.34
N THR A 86 -4.52 6.00 9.70
CA THR A 86 -5.66 5.37 9.05
C THR A 86 -6.67 6.46 8.72
N PHE A 87 -7.13 6.50 7.47
CA PHE A 87 -8.19 7.41 7.03
C PHE A 87 -9.42 6.58 6.64
N THR A 88 -10.58 6.92 7.19
CA THR A 88 -11.83 6.23 6.86
C THR A 88 -12.51 6.94 5.69
N LEU A 89 -12.85 6.18 4.65
CA LEU A 89 -13.60 6.62 3.48
C LEU A 89 -15.02 6.06 3.63
N ASP A 90 -15.93 6.85 4.20
CA ASP A 90 -17.30 6.43 4.57
C ASP A 90 -18.20 6.00 3.39
N SER A 91 -17.66 5.94 2.18
CA SER A 91 -18.41 5.68 0.95
C SER A 91 -18.11 4.33 0.29
N GLY A 92 -17.24 3.48 0.84
CA GLY A 92 -17.03 2.11 0.35
C GLY A 92 -15.57 1.72 0.22
N PRO A 93 -15.27 0.53 -0.35
CA PRO A 93 -13.91 0.02 -0.48
C PRO A 93 -12.96 1.02 -1.12
N CYS A 94 -11.77 1.20 -0.53
CA CYS A 94 -10.71 1.99 -1.12
C CYS A 94 -10.05 1.16 -2.22
N MET A 95 -10.19 1.59 -3.46
CA MET A 95 -9.76 0.81 -4.62
C MET A 95 -8.31 1.07 -5.00
N ASP A 96 -7.89 2.33 -4.99
CA ASP A 96 -6.53 2.69 -5.39
C ASP A 96 -6.05 3.94 -4.64
N VAL A 97 -4.73 4.11 -4.65
CA VAL A 97 -4.02 5.17 -3.92
C VAL A 97 -2.83 5.65 -4.76
N ALA A 98 -2.55 6.94 -4.73
CA ALA A 98 -1.43 7.51 -5.46
C ALA A 98 -0.80 8.68 -4.69
N TRP A 99 0.49 8.59 -4.41
CA TRP A 99 1.26 9.69 -3.85
C TRP A 99 1.57 10.72 -4.94
N SER A 100 1.57 12.00 -4.55
CA SER A 100 2.04 13.05 -5.44
C SER A 100 3.57 12.98 -5.58
N PRO A 101 4.11 12.93 -6.81
CA PRO A 101 5.55 12.93 -7.03
C PRO A 101 6.19 14.31 -6.77
N THR A 102 5.40 15.38 -6.80
CA THR A 102 5.88 16.77 -6.71
C THR A 102 5.50 17.46 -5.41
N VAL A 103 4.34 17.14 -4.84
CA VAL A 103 3.85 17.77 -3.61
C VAL A 103 4.09 16.83 -2.44
N PRO A 104 4.98 17.18 -1.48
CA PRO A 104 5.22 16.35 -0.31
C PRO A 104 3.94 16.09 0.49
N CYS A 105 3.82 14.88 1.01
CA CYS A 105 2.72 14.44 1.87
C CYS A 105 1.31 14.49 1.25
N LEU A 106 1.18 14.76 -0.05
CA LEU A 106 -0.10 14.71 -0.75
C LEU A 106 -0.37 13.30 -1.27
N LEU A 107 -1.51 12.74 -0.88
CA LEU A 107 -1.97 11.41 -1.24
C LEU A 107 -3.38 11.49 -1.80
N ALA A 108 -3.62 10.91 -2.98
CA ALA A 108 -4.94 10.72 -3.54
C ALA A 108 -5.41 9.29 -3.27
N SER A 109 -6.69 9.09 -3.01
CA SER A 109 -7.31 7.77 -2.96
C SER A 109 -8.66 7.79 -3.67
N CYS A 110 -9.10 6.66 -4.20
CA CYS A 110 -10.42 6.52 -4.81
C CYS A 110 -11.22 5.39 -4.15
N ASP A 111 -12.54 5.57 -4.11
CA ASP A 111 -13.46 4.54 -3.66
C ASP A 111 -14.12 3.80 -4.84
N TRP A 112 -14.83 2.73 -4.53
CA TRP A 112 -15.64 1.99 -5.52
C TRP A 112 -16.81 2.82 -6.10
N ASN A 113 -17.29 3.82 -5.37
CA ASN A 113 -18.44 4.64 -5.75
C ASN A 113 -18.07 5.85 -6.63
N GLY A 114 -16.82 5.95 -7.06
CA GLY A 114 -16.32 6.97 -7.97
C GLY A 114 -15.94 8.30 -7.31
N LYS A 115 -15.87 8.37 -5.97
CA LYS A 115 -15.32 9.52 -5.25
C LYS A 115 -13.81 9.41 -5.14
N ILE A 116 -13.16 10.56 -5.28
CA ILE A 116 -11.74 10.73 -5.08
C ILE A 116 -11.53 11.60 -3.85
N PHE A 117 -10.64 11.17 -2.98
CA PHE A 117 -10.26 11.87 -1.76
C PHE A 117 -8.81 12.33 -1.88
N LEU A 118 -8.54 13.51 -1.37
CA LEU A 118 -7.19 14.07 -1.27
C LEU A 118 -6.85 14.24 0.20
N HIS A 119 -5.73 13.64 0.60
CA HIS A 119 -5.19 13.63 1.96
C HIS A 119 -3.88 14.42 1.99
N ARG A 120 -3.70 15.24 3.03
CA ARG A 120 -2.48 16.04 3.29
C ARG A 120 -1.97 15.80 4.70
#